data_AF-A0A1Q6LRX2-F1
#
_entry.id   AF-A0A1Q6LRX2-F1
#
_cell.length_a   1.000
_cell.length_b   1.000
_cell.length_c   1.000
_cell.angle_alpha   90.00
_cell.angle_beta   90.00
_cell.angle_gamma   90.00
#
_symmetry.space_group_name_H-M   'P 1'
#
loop_
_entity.id
_entity.type
_entity.pdbx_description
1 polymer ?
#
loop_
_entity_poly.entity_id
_entity_poly.type
_entity_poly.pdbx_seq_one_letter_code
_entity_poly.pdbx_strand_id
1 'polypeptide(L)'
;MNNLKALFKYRKEHELKFKIFVSYIATKYTEYDNDLIKKCFIDYCDDVAIINVRNQSGMMPEINEYLLCENISNKIKGSRNLPCNYPFKTICITKEGYLTGCCTDFNNYLAVADLNNMSLEDAWQSEKYVDFRERHIKKSIEGTLCENCIYGVKTMPTPLDETLFTKMNEQVFTNDSKVKTRLKRN
;
A
#
# COMPACT_ATOMS: atom_id res chain seq x y z
N MET A 1 -5.02 12.41 20.76
CA MET A 1 -6.27 13.03 20.24
C MET A 1 -6.18 14.55 20.08
N ASN A 2 -5.41 15.27 20.90
CA ASN A 2 -5.36 16.74 20.90
C ASN A 2 -5.11 17.36 19.52
N ASN A 3 -4.19 16.81 18.72
CA ASN A 3 -3.87 17.33 17.39
C ASN A 3 -5.06 17.25 16.41
N LEU A 4 -5.83 16.15 16.43
CA LEU A 4 -7.01 16.00 15.58
C LEU A 4 -8.08 17.04 15.97
N LYS A 5 -8.34 17.21 17.27
CA LYS A 5 -9.29 18.21 17.77
C LYS A 5 -8.86 19.62 17.41
N ALA A 6 -7.57 19.94 17.57
CA ALA A 6 -7.01 21.23 17.22
C ALA A 6 -7.16 21.53 15.72
N LEU A 7 -6.83 20.56 14.85
CA LEU A 7 -6.99 20.71 13.40
C LEU A 7 -8.45 20.90 13.00
N PHE A 8 -9.38 20.12 13.57
CA PHE A 8 -10.80 20.24 13.28
C PHE A 8 -11.38 21.59 13.73
N LYS A 9 -10.98 22.06 14.92
CA LYS A 9 -11.31 23.39 15.44
C LYS A 9 -10.77 24.49 14.52
N TYR A 10 -9.48 24.44 14.19
CA TYR A 10 -8.83 25.38 13.29
C TYR A 10 -9.53 25.46 11.93
N ARG A 11 -9.87 24.30 11.33
CA ARG A 11 -10.63 24.25 10.07
C ARG A 11 -11.96 25.01 10.17
N LYS A 12 -12.69 24.85 11.29
CA LYS A 12 -13.98 25.52 11.52
C LYS A 12 -13.82 27.03 11.75
N GLU A 13 -12.88 27.44 12.59
CA GLU A 13 -12.63 28.85 12.93
C GLU A 13 -12.19 29.69 11.72
N HIS A 14 -11.51 29.06 10.76
CA HIS A 14 -11.01 29.71 9.55
C HIS A 14 -11.81 29.36 8.29
N GLU A 15 -12.97 28.71 8.42
CA GLU A 15 -13.87 28.37 7.31
C GLU A 15 -13.18 27.64 6.13
N LEU A 16 -12.21 26.77 6.43
CA LEU A 16 -11.38 26.12 5.42
C LEU A 16 -12.12 24.94 4.77
N LYS A 17 -11.95 24.76 3.46
CA LYS A 17 -12.75 23.82 2.63
C LYS A 17 -12.20 22.39 2.52
N PHE A 18 -11.10 22.06 3.21
CA PHE A 18 -10.54 20.70 3.14
C PHE A 18 -11.32 19.70 3.99
N LYS A 19 -11.20 18.41 3.65
CA LYS A 19 -11.77 17.32 4.42
C LYS A 19 -10.74 16.71 5.36
N ILE A 20 -11.19 16.27 6.53
CA ILE A 20 -10.40 15.58 7.56
C ILE A 20 -10.93 14.16 7.62
N PHE A 21 -10.07 13.19 7.31
CA PHE A 21 -10.41 11.78 7.40
C PHE A 21 -9.55 11.10 8.46
N VAL A 22 -10.13 10.15 9.18
CA VAL A 22 -9.38 9.26 10.08
C VAL A 22 -9.40 7.86 9.48
N SER A 23 -8.24 7.23 9.34
CA SER A 23 -8.15 5.83 8.96
C SER A 23 -7.78 4.96 10.17
N TYR A 24 -8.47 3.85 10.33
CA TYR A 24 -8.17 2.83 11.33
C TYR A 24 -7.79 1.52 10.65
N ILE A 25 -6.65 0.94 11.04
CA ILE A 25 -6.20 -0.36 10.51
C ILE A 25 -6.65 -1.48 11.46
N ALA A 26 -7.61 -2.28 11.02
CA ALA A 26 -8.14 -3.42 11.78
C ALA A 26 -7.29 -4.69 11.55
N THR A 27 -6.99 -5.40 12.63
CA THR A 27 -6.39 -6.74 12.65
C THR A 27 -7.36 -7.71 13.34
N LYS A 28 -7.13 -9.02 13.30
CA LYS A 28 -7.94 -9.98 14.09
C LYS A 28 -7.93 -9.72 15.60
N TYR A 29 -6.93 -9.01 16.12
CA TYR A 29 -6.85 -8.64 17.54
C TYR A 29 -7.55 -7.32 17.86
N THR A 30 -7.89 -6.55 16.81
CA THR A 30 -8.43 -5.20 16.94
C THR A 30 -9.67 -4.99 16.08
N GLU A 31 -10.33 -6.08 15.71
CA GLU A 31 -11.63 -6.07 15.04
C GLU A 31 -12.76 -5.83 16.03
N TYR A 32 -12.70 -4.68 16.69
CA TYR A 32 -13.80 -4.18 17.49
C TYR A 32 -15.00 -3.83 16.62
N ASP A 33 -16.13 -3.57 17.28
CA ASP A 33 -17.29 -2.99 16.63
C ASP A 33 -16.90 -1.69 15.90
N ASN A 34 -17.14 -1.68 14.60
CA ASN A 34 -16.86 -0.56 13.71
C ASN A 34 -17.54 0.74 14.22
N ASP A 35 -18.73 0.63 14.80
CA ASP A 35 -19.47 1.78 15.30
C ASP A 35 -18.81 2.37 16.55
N LEU A 36 -18.18 1.55 17.40
CA LEU A 36 -17.40 2.04 18.54
C LEU A 36 -16.18 2.83 18.06
N ILE A 37 -15.44 2.29 17.08
CA ILE A 37 -14.27 3.00 16.50
C ILE A 37 -14.72 4.32 15.89
N LYS A 38 -15.79 4.32 15.09
CA LYS A 38 -16.33 5.53 14.47
C LYS A 38 -16.71 6.58 15.52
N LYS A 39 -17.42 6.19 16.58
CA LYS A 39 -17.82 7.08 17.68
C LYS A 39 -16.64 7.78 18.35
N CYS A 40 -15.46 7.15 18.41
CA CYS A 40 -14.27 7.78 18.99
C CYS A 40 -13.76 9.01 18.22
N PHE A 41 -14.04 9.11 16.91
CA PHE A 41 -13.42 10.11 16.03
C PHE A 41 -14.41 10.99 15.27
N ILE A 42 -15.65 10.57 15.07
CA ILE A 42 -16.59 11.21 14.15
C ILE A 42 -16.89 12.68 14.50
N ASP A 43 -16.78 13.06 15.78
CA ASP A 43 -16.96 14.46 16.22
C ASP A 43 -15.82 15.40 15.78
N TYR A 44 -14.70 14.84 15.30
CA TYR A 44 -13.46 15.57 15.00
C TYR A 44 -12.92 15.27 13.60
N CYS A 45 -13.72 14.64 12.73
CA CYS A 45 -13.39 14.38 11.33
C CYS A 45 -14.67 14.33 10.49
N ASP A 46 -14.54 14.30 9.16
CA ASP A 46 -15.68 14.18 8.25
C ASP A 46 -16.09 12.73 8.02
N ASP A 47 -15.15 11.78 8.11
CA ASP A 47 -15.44 10.35 8.04
C ASP A 47 -14.29 9.52 8.64
N VAL A 48 -14.62 8.29 9.02
CA VAL A 48 -13.69 7.30 9.58
C VAL A 48 -13.66 6.06 8.68
N ALA A 49 -12.54 5.87 8.00
CA ALA A 49 -12.31 4.72 7.15
C ALA A 49 -11.73 3.56 7.96
N ILE A 50 -12.48 2.46 8.09
CA ILE A 50 -11.97 1.23 8.71
C ILE A 50 -11.45 0.31 7.62
N ILE A 51 -10.14 0.06 7.67
CA ILE A 51 -9.37 -0.60 6.63
C ILE A 51 -8.76 -1.87 7.22
N ASN A 52 -8.98 -3.03 6.59
CA ASN A 52 -8.30 -4.24 7.02
C ASN A 52 -6.80 -4.14 6.80
N VAL A 53 -6.03 -4.64 7.78
CA VAL A 53 -4.61 -4.92 7.66
C VAL A 53 -4.35 -5.82 6.46
N ARG A 54 -3.21 -5.61 5.82
CA ARG A 54 -2.91 -6.23 4.53
C ARG A 54 -1.42 -6.47 4.39
N ASN A 55 -1.10 -7.54 3.66
CA ASN A 55 0.23 -7.80 3.13
C ASN A 55 0.59 -6.74 2.07
N GLN A 56 1.10 -5.58 2.47
CA GLN A 56 1.49 -4.50 1.56
C GLN A 56 2.60 -4.96 0.60
N SER A 57 2.55 -4.49 -0.64
CA SER A 57 3.40 -4.93 -1.78
C SER A 57 3.52 -6.45 -1.99
N GLY A 58 2.76 -7.28 -1.27
CA GLY A 58 2.92 -8.73 -1.31
C GLY A 58 4.15 -9.24 -0.57
N MET A 59 4.89 -8.39 0.16
CA MET A 59 6.19 -8.71 0.77
C MET A 59 6.15 -8.96 2.28
N MET A 60 4.96 -8.97 2.87
CA MET A 60 4.72 -9.23 4.28
C MET A 60 3.75 -10.41 4.47
N PRO A 61 4.12 -11.62 4.02
CA PRO A 61 3.22 -12.78 4.04
C PRO A 61 2.76 -13.18 5.44
N GLU A 62 3.55 -12.88 6.47
CA GLU A 62 3.22 -13.13 7.87
C GLU A 62 1.99 -12.35 8.35
N ILE A 63 1.66 -11.24 7.69
CA ILE A 63 0.40 -10.50 7.93
C ILE A 63 -0.80 -11.37 7.58
N ASN A 64 -0.70 -12.15 6.50
CA ASN A 64 -1.77 -13.02 6.05
C ASN A 64 -2.07 -14.13 7.07
N GLU A 65 -1.03 -14.63 7.73
CA GLU A 65 -1.15 -15.72 8.70
C GLU A 65 -1.55 -15.22 10.10
N TYR A 66 -0.97 -14.09 10.53
CA TYR A 66 -1.08 -13.69 11.93
C TYR A 66 -2.06 -12.55 12.19
N LEU A 67 -2.36 -11.66 11.23
CA LEU A 67 -3.09 -10.43 11.52
C LEU A 67 -4.41 -10.24 10.76
N LEU A 68 -4.64 -10.96 9.65
CA LEU A 68 -5.86 -10.79 8.85
C LEU A 68 -7.12 -11.01 9.69
N CYS A 69 -8.10 -10.11 9.51
CA CYS A 69 -9.41 -10.21 10.12
C CYS A 69 -10.19 -11.43 9.60
N GLU A 70 -10.91 -12.11 10.47
CA GLU A 70 -11.74 -13.26 10.10
C GLU A 70 -13.08 -12.81 9.50
N ASN A 71 -13.66 -11.72 10.03
CA ASN A 71 -14.90 -11.13 9.52
C ASN A 71 -14.64 -9.95 8.57
N ILE A 72 -15.09 -10.10 7.31
CA ILE A 72 -14.85 -9.14 6.22
C ILE A 72 -16.12 -8.38 5.81
N SER A 73 -17.31 -8.80 6.25
CA SER A 73 -18.61 -8.32 5.77
C SER A 73 -18.86 -6.81 5.98
N ASN A 74 -18.31 -6.22 7.03
CA ASN A 74 -18.58 -4.82 7.41
C ASN A 74 -17.38 -3.87 7.21
N LYS A 75 -16.30 -4.31 6.57
CA LYS A 75 -15.03 -3.56 6.49
C LYS A 75 -14.68 -3.24 5.04
N ILE A 76 -13.99 -2.13 4.80
CA ILE A 76 -13.54 -1.78 3.45
C ILE A 76 -12.46 -2.79 3.04
N LYS A 77 -12.86 -3.79 2.23
CA LYS A 77 -11.94 -4.51 1.33
C LYS A 77 -11.40 -3.45 0.39
N GLY A 78 -10.28 -2.82 0.73
CA GLY A 78 -9.66 -1.92 -0.23
C GLY A 78 -9.27 -2.77 -1.41
N SER A 79 -9.89 -2.45 -2.53
CA SER A 79 -9.86 -3.22 -3.75
C SER A 79 -8.43 -3.46 -4.18
N ARG A 80 -8.03 -4.72 -4.24
CA ARG A 80 -6.88 -5.17 -5.02
C ARG A 80 -7.41 -5.70 -6.34
N ASN A 81 -7.85 -4.77 -7.17
CA ASN A 81 -8.41 -5.10 -8.45
C ASN A 81 -7.37 -4.83 -9.53
N LEU A 82 -7.45 -5.60 -10.59
CA LEU A 82 -6.78 -5.29 -11.84
C LEU A 82 -7.74 -4.51 -12.75
N PRO A 83 -7.27 -3.45 -13.41
CA PRO A 83 -5.94 -2.85 -13.25
C PRO A 83 -5.79 -2.12 -11.90
N CYS A 84 -4.62 -2.24 -11.28
CA CYS A 84 -4.23 -1.41 -10.14
C CYS A 84 -4.23 0.06 -10.59
N ASN A 85 -4.68 0.98 -9.75
CA ASN A 85 -4.75 2.40 -10.10
C ASN A 85 -3.39 3.10 -10.06
N TYR A 86 -2.43 2.60 -9.26
CA TYR A 86 -1.12 3.24 -9.06
C TYR A 86 -0.36 3.51 -10.37
N PRO A 87 -0.17 2.52 -11.27
CA PRO A 87 0.60 2.72 -12.49
C PRO A 87 -0.02 3.76 -13.46
N PHE A 88 -1.30 4.10 -13.30
CA PHE A 88 -2.04 4.95 -14.23
C PHE A 88 -2.34 6.34 -13.69
N LYS A 89 -2.52 6.47 -12.37
CA LYS A 89 -3.04 7.69 -11.74
C LYS A 89 -2.06 8.33 -10.76
N THR A 90 -0.95 7.66 -10.47
CA THR A 90 0.01 8.11 -9.46
C THR A 90 1.41 8.09 -10.03
N ILE A 91 2.15 9.17 -9.79
CA ILE A 91 3.59 9.22 -10.03
C ILE A 91 4.27 8.90 -8.71
N CYS A 92 5.08 7.85 -8.70
CA CYS A 92 5.90 7.47 -7.54
C CYS A 92 7.37 7.60 -7.92
N ILE A 93 8.10 8.45 -7.19
CA ILE A 93 9.53 8.67 -7.40
C ILE A 93 10.24 8.19 -6.14
N THR A 94 11.23 7.32 -6.31
CA THR A 94 12.04 6.78 -5.21
C THR A 94 13.04 7.82 -4.71
N LYS A 95 13.70 7.56 -3.56
CA LYS A 95 14.73 8.47 -3.05
C LYS A 95 15.96 8.55 -3.97
N GLU A 96 16.19 7.52 -4.78
CA GLU A 96 17.27 7.44 -5.78
C GLU A 96 16.96 8.27 -7.04
N GLY A 97 15.70 8.72 -7.21
CA GLY A 97 15.25 9.43 -8.41
C GLY A 97 14.65 8.51 -9.48
N TYR A 98 14.26 7.28 -9.14
CA TYR A 98 13.66 6.36 -10.11
C TYR A 98 12.14 6.52 -10.17
N LEU A 99 11.58 6.45 -11.38
CA LEU A 99 10.14 6.27 -11.55
C LEU A 99 9.79 4.81 -11.26
N THR A 100 8.85 4.58 -10.35
CA THR A 100 8.38 3.24 -9.96
C THR A 100 6.87 3.11 -10.06
N GLY A 101 6.40 1.89 -10.36
CA GLY A 101 4.99 1.57 -10.46
C GLY A 101 4.21 1.54 -9.13
N CYS A 102 4.89 1.60 -7.98
CA CYS A 102 4.23 1.55 -6.68
C CYS A 102 5.06 2.20 -5.56
N CYS A 103 4.41 2.93 -4.63
CA CYS A 103 5.09 3.53 -3.48
C CYS A 103 5.45 2.56 -2.35
N THR A 104 4.91 1.33 -2.38
CA THR A 104 5.19 0.30 -1.34
C THR A 104 6.29 -0.68 -1.74
N ASP A 105 6.94 -0.46 -2.88
CA ASP A 105 8.12 -1.20 -3.31
C ASP A 105 9.39 -0.51 -2.81
N PHE A 106 10.00 -1.07 -1.77
CA PHE A 106 11.20 -0.52 -1.15
C PHE A 106 12.50 -1.05 -1.77
N ASN A 107 12.40 -2.02 -2.69
CA ASN A 107 13.53 -2.69 -3.32
C ASN A 107 13.62 -2.40 -4.83
N ASN A 108 12.77 -1.52 -5.35
CA ASN A 108 12.75 -1.06 -6.73
C ASN A 108 12.54 -2.17 -7.77
N TYR A 109 11.82 -3.24 -7.43
CA TYR A 109 11.43 -4.28 -8.38
C TYR A 109 10.43 -3.79 -9.44
N LEU A 110 9.72 -2.70 -9.16
CA LEU A 110 8.78 -2.04 -10.06
C LEU A 110 9.34 -0.72 -10.62
N ALA A 111 10.64 -0.46 -10.47
CA ALA A 111 11.29 0.67 -11.11
C ALA A 111 11.34 0.46 -12.63
N VAL A 112 11.01 1.51 -13.38
CA VAL A 112 10.87 1.46 -14.85
C VAL A 112 11.81 2.42 -15.57
N ALA A 113 12.29 3.47 -14.88
CA ALA A 113 13.17 4.47 -15.45
C ALA A 113 13.95 5.24 -14.37
N ASP A 114 15.13 5.73 -14.71
CA ASP A 114 15.95 6.62 -13.88
C ASP A 114 15.80 8.07 -14.35
N LEU A 115 15.17 8.93 -13.54
CA LEU A 115 14.90 10.32 -13.87
C LEU A 115 16.14 11.22 -13.76
N ASN A 116 17.26 10.70 -13.27
CA ASN A 116 18.54 11.42 -13.35
C ASN A 116 19.07 11.47 -14.79
N ASN A 117 18.56 10.58 -15.67
CA ASN A 117 19.06 10.39 -17.03
C ASN A 117 18.02 10.70 -18.13
N MET A 118 16.76 10.95 -17.77
CA MET A 118 15.70 11.31 -18.72
C MET A 118 14.59 12.13 -18.07
N SER A 119 13.74 12.77 -18.87
CA SER A 119 12.61 13.53 -18.36
C SER A 119 11.52 12.61 -17.80
N LEU A 120 10.69 13.16 -16.90
CA LEU A 120 9.53 12.43 -16.37
C LEU A 120 8.51 12.08 -17.46
N GLU A 121 8.37 12.91 -18.49
CA GLU A 121 7.47 12.66 -19.62
C GLU A 121 7.96 11.46 -20.45
N ASP A 122 9.25 11.43 -20.79
CA ASP A 122 9.87 10.32 -21.52
C ASP A 122 9.79 9.02 -20.69
N ALA A 123 10.10 9.10 -19.40
CA ALA A 123 9.99 7.98 -18.48
C ALA A 123 8.56 7.45 -18.38
N TRP A 124 7.56 8.34 -18.32
CA TRP A 124 6.14 7.98 -18.27
C TRP A 124 5.70 7.22 -19.53
N GLN A 125 6.21 7.62 -20.69
CA GLN A 125 5.91 7.03 -22.00
C GLN A 125 6.87 5.91 -22.42
N SER A 126 7.87 5.59 -21.58
CA SER A 126 8.87 4.56 -21.86
C SER A 126 8.23 3.19 -22.13
N GLU A 127 8.87 2.40 -23.00
CA GLU A 127 8.39 1.06 -23.37
C GLU A 127 8.15 0.17 -22.14
N LYS A 128 9.05 0.22 -21.15
CA LYS A 128 8.91 -0.55 -19.89
C LYS A 128 7.67 -0.17 -19.12
N TYR A 129 7.36 1.13 -18.99
CA TYR A 129 6.21 1.55 -18.20
C TYR A 129 4.89 1.36 -18.96
N VAL A 130 4.92 1.49 -20.29
CA VAL A 130 3.79 1.13 -21.16
C VAL A 130 3.51 -0.37 -21.04
N ASP A 131 4.51 -1.24 -21.19
CA ASP A 131 4.37 -2.70 -21.01
C ASP A 131 3.78 -3.03 -19.63
N PHE A 132 4.33 -2.45 -18.56
CA PHE A 132 3.84 -2.68 -17.20
C PHE A 132 2.36 -2.31 -17.02
N ARG A 133 1.92 -1.20 -17.63
CA ARG A 133 0.50 -0.79 -17.65
C ARG A 133 -0.35 -1.73 -18.51
N GLU A 134 0.14 -2.16 -19.68
CA GLU A 134 -0.57 -3.14 -20.52
C GLU A 134 -0.77 -4.47 -19.81
N ARG A 135 0.25 -4.95 -19.08
CA ARG A 135 0.15 -6.16 -18.25
C ARG A 135 -0.95 -6.05 -17.21
N HIS A 136 -1.15 -4.87 -16.62
CA HIS A 136 -2.25 -4.63 -15.68
C HIS A 136 -3.63 -4.69 -16.36
N ILE A 137 -3.76 -4.16 -17.58
CA ILE A 137 -5.01 -4.19 -18.35
C ILE A 137 -5.35 -5.63 -18.77
N LYS A 138 -4.34 -6.35 -19.27
CA LYS A 138 -4.44 -7.74 -19.73
C LYS A 138 -4.52 -8.77 -18.59
N LYS A 139 -4.38 -8.32 -17.34
CA LYS A 139 -4.30 -9.15 -16.12
C LYS A 139 -3.13 -10.14 -16.10
N SER A 140 -2.06 -9.84 -16.83
CA SER A 140 -0.87 -10.69 -17.00
C SER A 140 0.31 -10.16 -16.17
N ILE A 141 0.13 -10.12 -14.85
CA ILE A 141 1.08 -9.53 -13.89
C ILE A 141 1.96 -10.58 -13.19
N GLU A 142 1.93 -11.82 -13.64
CA GLU A 142 2.69 -12.94 -13.07
C GLU A 142 4.20 -12.64 -13.05
N GLY A 143 4.88 -13.08 -11.99
CA GLY A 143 6.30 -12.80 -11.79
C GLY A 143 6.63 -11.36 -11.41
N THR A 144 5.66 -10.45 -11.30
CA THR A 144 5.88 -9.11 -10.73
C THR A 144 5.55 -9.08 -9.25
N LEU A 145 6.03 -8.05 -8.57
CA LEU A 145 5.63 -7.75 -7.19
C LEU A 145 4.10 -7.59 -7.04
N CYS A 146 3.41 -7.16 -8.10
CA CYS A 146 1.95 -7.00 -8.11
C CYS A 146 1.22 -8.34 -8.00
N GLU A 147 1.83 -9.46 -8.44
CA GLU A 147 1.25 -10.81 -8.34
C GLU A 147 1.01 -11.17 -6.88
N ASN A 148 2.05 -11.04 -6.04
CA ASN A 148 1.97 -11.26 -4.60
C ASN A 148 0.95 -10.33 -3.94
N CYS A 149 0.97 -9.05 -4.33
CA CYS A 149 0.05 -8.07 -3.76
C CYS A 149 -1.41 -8.42 -4.09
N ILE A 150 -1.73 -8.63 -5.37
CA ILE A 150 -3.12 -8.76 -5.83
C ILE A 150 -3.67 -10.16 -5.56
N TYR A 151 -2.90 -11.22 -5.86
CA TYR A 151 -3.35 -12.60 -5.73
C TYR A 151 -3.00 -13.24 -4.38
N GLY A 152 -2.15 -12.58 -3.57
CA GLY A 152 -1.79 -13.10 -2.23
C GLY A 152 -0.84 -14.28 -2.26
N VAL A 153 -0.14 -14.49 -3.38
CA VAL A 153 0.90 -15.53 -3.52
C VAL A 153 2.23 -15.07 -2.92
N LYS A 154 3.21 -16.00 -2.82
CA LYS A 154 4.53 -15.78 -2.24
C LYS A 154 5.64 -16.15 -3.24
N THR A 155 5.59 -15.56 -4.44
CA THR A 155 6.58 -15.80 -5.50
C THR A 155 7.71 -14.78 -5.39
N MET A 156 8.96 -15.16 -5.63
CA MET A 156 10.04 -14.17 -5.77
C MET A 156 9.81 -13.40 -7.07
N PRO A 157 9.57 -12.07 -7.01
CA PRO A 157 9.32 -11.30 -8.22
C PRO A 157 10.61 -11.12 -9.02
N THR A 158 10.47 -10.89 -10.32
CA THR A 158 11.53 -10.42 -11.22
C THR A 158 11.46 -8.89 -11.32
N PRO A 159 12.59 -8.17 -11.24
CA PRO A 159 12.58 -6.72 -11.41
C PRO A 159 12.19 -6.34 -12.84
N LEU A 160 11.44 -5.24 -13.01
CA LEU A 160 11.11 -4.70 -14.33
C LEU A 160 12.35 -4.10 -15.03
N ASP A 161 13.33 -3.66 -14.24
CA ASP A 161 14.63 -3.21 -14.72
C ASP A 161 15.74 -3.79 -13.82
N GLU A 162 16.61 -4.63 -14.40
CA GLU A 162 17.69 -5.31 -13.69
C GLU A 162 18.79 -4.34 -13.20
N THR A 163 18.81 -3.10 -13.69
CA THR A 163 19.82 -2.10 -13.30
C THR A 163 19.37 -1.19 -12.16
N LEU A 164 18.07 -1.18 -11.83
CA LEU A 164 17.48 -0.20 -10.90
C LEU A 164 17.06 -0.80 -9.55
N PHE A 165 17.21 -2.11 -9.36
CA PHE A 165 16.70 -2.81 -8.18
C PHE A 165 17.77 -3.14 -7.13
N THR A 166 17.34 -3.27 -5.87
CA THR A 166 18.14 -3.83 -4.79
C THR A 166 17.67 -5.25 -4.50
N LYS A 167 18.54 -6.23 -4.79
CA LYS A 167 18.22 -7.66 -4.66
C LYS A 167 17.69 -8.02 -3.28
N MET A 168 16.49 -8.60 -3.25
CA MET A 168 15.90 -9.20 -2.06
C MET A 168 16.44 -10.61 -1.83
N ASN A 169 16.44 -11.05 -0.57
CA ASN A 169 16.71 -12.43 -0.19
C ASN A 169 15.40 -13.19 0.05
N GLU A 170 15.44 -14.52 -0.02
CA GLU A 170 14.26 -15.37 0.25
C GLU A 170 13.76 -15.29 1.70
N GLN A 171 14.59 -14.75 2.61
CA GLN A 171 14.18 -14.51 3.99
C GLN A 171 13.02 -13.50 4.08
N VAL A 172 12.80 -12.70 3.04
CA VAL A 172 11.67 -11.76 2.97
C VAL A 172 10.31 -12.46 3.14
N PHE A 173 10.19 -13.74 2.76
CA PHE A 173 8.94 -14.49 2.89
C PHE A 173 8.89 -15.42 4.11
N THR A 174 10.02 -15.67 4.76
CA THR A 174 10.13 -16.70 5.81
C THR A 174 10.48 -16.12 7.18
N ASN A 175 11.03 -14.91 7.25
CA ASN A 175 11.44 -14.31 8.52
C ASN A 175 10.28 -13.58 9.23
N ASP A 176 9.49 -14.34 9.98
CA ASP A 176 8.38 -13.82 10.79
C ASP A 176 8.76 -13.51 12.26
N SER A 177 10.05 -13.63 12.61
CA SER A 177 10.55 -13.50 13.99
C SER A 177 10.13 -12.19 14.67
N LYS A 178 10.13 -11.09 13.91
CA LYS A 178 9.72 -9.75 14.39
C LYS A 178 8.25 -9.70 14.74
N VAL A 179 7.39 -10.30 13.91
CA VAL A 179 5.93 -10.35 14.17
C VAL A 179 5.63 -11.27 15.34
N LYS A 180 6.20 -12.48 15.38
CA LYS A 180 6.06 -13.42 16.51
C LYS A 180 6.50 -12.80 17.84
N THR A 181 7.63 -12.10 17.86
CA THR A 181 8.12 -11.43 19.09
C THR A 181 7.16 -10.37 19.60
N ARG A 182 6.52 -9.61 18.69
CA ARG A 182 5.54 -8.58 19.06
C ARG A 182 4.23 -9.19 19.56
N LEU A 183 3.81 -10.32 18.99
CA LEU A 183 2.60 -11.02 19.41
C LEU A 183 2.72 -11.65 20.80
N LYS A 184 3.92 -12.10 21.19
CA LYS A 184 4.20 -12.66 22.53
C LYS A 184 4.15 -11.63 23.67
N ARG A 185 4.10 -10.33 23.36
CA ARG A 185 4.09 -9.24 24.35
C ARG A 185 2.69 -8.86 24.83
N ASN A 186 1.67 -9.62 24.46
CA ASN A 186 0.28 -9.46 24.88
C ASN A 186 -0.10 -10.51 25.92
#